data_AF-A0A7J7L8A4-F1
#
_entry.id   AF-A0A7J7L8A4-F1
#
_cell.length_a   1.000
_cell.length_b   1.000
_cell.length_c   1.000
_cell.angle_alpha   90.00
_cell.angle_beta   90.00
_cell.angle_gamma   90.00
#
_symmetry.space_group_name_H-M   'P 1'
#
loop_
_entity.id
_entity.type
_entity.pdbx_description
1 polymer ?
#
loop_
_entity_poly.entity_id
_entity_poly.type
_entity_poly.pdbx_seq_one_letter_code
_entity_poly.pdbx_strand_id
1 'polypeptide(L)' 'TGDAPILKQAKFKIAVTDKFGKVIDFLRQQLHRDTLFVYVNSAFSPNPDELVIDLFL' A
#
# COMPACT_ATOMS: atom_id res chain seq x y z
N THR A 1 -11.79 11.83 0.18
CA THR A 1 -11.81 10.54 -0.52
C THR A 1 -12.44 10.77 -1.89
N GLY A 2 -11.64 11.16 -2.88
CA GLY A 2 -12.11 11.49 -4.22
C GLY A 2 -11.87 10.33 -5.17
N ASP A 3 -12.84 10.01 -6.01
CA ASP A 3 -12.84 9.14 -7.22
C ASP A 3 -11.90 7.93 -7.29
N ALA A 4 -11.41 7.44 -6.15
CA ALA A 4 -10.47 6.34 -6.06
C ALA A 4 -11.27 5.03 -6.20
N PRO A 5 -10.87 4.15 -7.13
CA PRO A 5 -11.57 2.88 -7.33
C PRO A 5 -11.51 2.01 -6.07
N ILE A 6 -12.63 1.33 -5.77
CA ILE A 6 -12.74 0.42 -4.61
C ILE A 6 -12.32 -0.98 -5.05
N LEU A 7 -11.39 -1.58 -4.31
CA LEU A 7 -11.00 -2.98 -4.51
C LEU A 7 -12.12 -3.94 -4.10
N LYS A 8 -12.38 -4.97 -4.91
CA LYS A 8 -13.33 -6.04 -4.57
C LYS A 8 -12.88 -6.89 -3.37
N GLN A 9 -11.57 -7.11 -3.24
CA GLN A 9 -10.94 -7.77 -2.09
C GLN A 9 -10.06 -6.76 -1.37
N ALA A 10 -10.24 -6.60 -0.05
CA ALA A 10 -9.54 -5.60 0.76
C ALA A 10 -8.58 -6.21 1.81
N LYS A 11 -8.47 -7.54 1.87
CA LYS A 11 -7.59 -8.25 2.81
C LYS A 11 -6.61 -9.12 2.04
N PHE A 12 -5.33 -8.95 2.33
CA PHE A 12 -4.23 -9.63 1.67
C PHE A 12 -3.19 -10.09 2.69
N LYS A 13 -2.34 -11.04 2.30
CA LYS A 13 -1.19 -11.50 3.08
C LYS A 13 0.08 -11.01 2.39
N ILE A 14 1.04 -10.54 3.17
CA ILE A 14 2.36 -10.11 2.72
C ILE A 14 3.41 -10.58 3.74
N ALA A 15 4.63 -10.84 3.30
CA ALA A 15 5.70 -11.20 4.24
C ALA A 15 6.11 -9.95 5.02
N VAL A 16 6.38 -10.12 6.32
CA VAL A 16 6.80 -9.01 7.19
C VAL A 16 8.15 -8.40 6.78
N THR A 17 8.97 -9.18 6.08
CA THR A 17 10.27 -8.79 5.51
C THR A 17 10.17 -8.17 4.12
N ASP A 18 8.97 -8.08 3.54
CA ASP A 18 8.79 -7.36 2.28
C ASP A 18 8.88 -5.86 2.52
N LYS A 19 9.36 -5.12 1.52
CA LYS A 19 9.34 -3.67 1.49
C LYS A 19 7.94 -3.13 1.19
N PHE A 20 7.61 -1.96 1.74
CA PHE A 20 6.33 -1.30 1.51
C PHE A 20 6.08 -0.97 0.03
N GLY A 21 7.14 -0.74 -0.76
CA GLY A 21 7.05 -0.55 -2.21
C GLY A 21 6.30 -1.68 -2.93
N LYS A 22 6.41 -2.93 -2.44
CA LYS A 22 5.66 -4.08 -2.97
C LYS A 22 4.14 -3.90 -2.82
N VAL A 23 3.69 -3.27 -1.74
CA VAL A 23 2.27 -2.94 -1.51
C VAL A 23 1.82 -1.88 -2.52
N ILE A 24 2.63 -0.84 -2.73
CA ILE A 24 2.33 0.24 -3.68
C ILE A 24 2.20 -0.33 -5.10
N ASP A 25 3.16 -1.14 -5.54
CA ASP A 25 3.15 -1.74 -6.88
C ASP A 25 1.99 -2.70 -7.08
N PHE A 26 1.66 -3.49 -6.05
CA PHE A 26 0.46 -4.32 -6.06
C PHE A 26 -0.81 -3.48 -6.27
N LEU A 27 -0.98 -2.39 -5.53
CA LEU A 27 -2.15 -1.52 -5.66
C LEU A 27 -2.19 -0.82 -7.03
N ARG A 28 -1.05 -0.41 -7.59
CA ARG A 28 -0.97 0.17 -8.95
C ARG A 28 -1.53 -0.79 -9.99
N GLN A 29 -1.16 -2.06 -9.90
CA GLN A 29 -1.64 -3.11 -10.80
C GLN A 29 -3.13 -3.39 -10.63
N GLN A 30 -3.61 -3.46 -9.38
CA GLN A 30 -5.03 -3.74 -9.10
C GLN A 30 -5.96 -2.58 -9.49
N LEU A 31 -5.50 -1.34 -9.39
CA LEU A 31 -6.29 -0.15 -9.67
C LEU A 31 -6.09 0.39 -11.08
N HIS A 32 -5.14 -0.17 -11.84
CA HIS A 32 -4.73 0.31 -13.16
C HIS A 32 -4.36 1.81 -13.11
N ARG A 33 -3.50 2.19 -12.16
CA ARG A 33 -3.03 3.57 -11.97
C ARG A 33 -1.51 3.59 -11.80
N ASP A 34 -0.85 4.51 -12.50
CA ASP A 34 0.60 4.65 -12.43
C ASP A 34 1.05 5.38 -11.15
N THR A 35 0.27 6.37 -10.71
CA THR A 35 0.57 7.17 -9.52
C THR A 35 -0.52 6.96 -8.47
N LEU A 36 -0.09 6.61 -7.25
CA LEU A 36 -0.96 6.39 -6.09
C LEU A 36 -0.34 7.07 -4.88
N PHE A 37 -1.18 7.69 -4.05
CA PHE A 37 -0.82 8.12 -2.71
C PHE A 37 -1.37 7.08 -1.73
N VAL A 38 -0.48 6.45 -0.97
CA VAL A 38 -0.84 5.37 -0.03
C VAL A 38 -0.52 5.85 1.38
N TYR A 39 -1.51 5.79 2.26
CA TYR A 39 -1.39 6.24 3.65
C TYR A 39 -1.66 5.11 4.62
N VAL A 40 -0.92 5.09 5.72
CA VAL A 40 -1.18 4.24 6.89
C VAL A 40 -1.87 5.10 7.96
N ASN A 41 -2.94 4.56 8.54
CA ASN A 41 -3.74 5.21 9.59
C ASN A 41 -4.24 6.63 9.26
N SER A 42 -4.40 6.96 7.98
CA SER A 42 -4.73 8.32 7.51
C SER A 42 -3.77 9.42 8.00
N ALA A 43 -2.54 9.07 8.38
CA ALA A 43 -1.60 9.99 9.02
C ALA A 43 -0.34 10.23 8.18
N PHE A 44 0.28 9.17 7.65
CA PHE A 44 1.55 9.29 6.94
C PHE A 44 1.65 8.32 5.76
N SER A 45 2.56 8.63 4.83
CA SER A 45 2.93 7.76 3.70
C SER A 45 4.31 7.17 3.99
N PRO A 46 4.44 5.84 4.18
CA PRO A 46 5.73 5.18 4.40
C PRO A 46 6.72 5.37 3.26
N ASN A 47 8.00 5.22 3.55
CA ASN A 47 9.03 5.14 2.50
C ASN A 47 8.89 3.79 1.78
N PRO A 48 8.91 3.74 0.42
CA PRO A 48 8.86 2.48 -0.32
C PRO A 48 9.93 1.45 0.07
N ASP A 49 11.07 1.87 0.60
CA ASP A 49 12.16 1.00 1.04
C ASP A 49 12.01 0.46 2.47
N GLU A 50 11.06 0.99 3.25
CA GLU A 50 10.78 0.56 4.62
C GLU A 50 10.17 -0.84 4.64
N LEU A 51 10.53 -1.67 5.63
CA LEU A 51 9.94 -2.99 5.76
C LEU A 51 8.53 -2.88 6.31
N VAL A 52 7.65 -3.77 5.85
CA VAL A 52 6.28 -3.81 6.35
C VAL A 52 6.24 -4.01 7.87
N ILE A 53 7.15 -4.80 8.44
CA ILE A 53 7.22 -5.03 9.90
C ILE A 53 7.42 -3.74 10.71
N ASP A 54 8.20 -2.80 10.19
CA ASP A 54 8.55 -1.57 10.92
C ASP A 54 7.33 -0.64 11.06
N LEU A 55 6.32 -0.81 10.22
CA LEU A 55 5.06 -0.04 10.23
C LEU A 55 4.01 -0.56 11.22
N PHE A 56 4.23 -1.73 11.82
CA PHE A 56 3.32 -2.35 12.79
C PHE A 56 3.70 -2.06 14.25
N LEU A 57 4.84 -1.41 14.48
CA LEU A 57 5.36 -1.10 15.80
C LEU A 57 4.69 0.13 16.42
#